data_AF-A0AAQ0KJS6-F1
#
_entry.id   AF-A0AAQ0KJS6-F1
#
_cell.length_a   1.000
_cell.length_b   1.000
_cell.length_c   1.000
_cell.angle_alpha   90.00
_cell.angle_beta   90.00
_cell.angle_gamma   90.00
#
_symmetry.space_group_name_H-M   'P 1'
#
loop_
_entity.id
_entity.type
_entity.pdbx_description
1 polymer ?
#
loop_
_entity_poly.entity_id
_entity_poly.type
_entity_poly.pdbx_seq_one_letter_code
_entity_poly.pdbx_strand_id
1 'polypeptide(L)'
;MDIEKFSLRNGGGFVAKLHVVAAPPDGGSSQTYEENSDIPLGQEKTVDLGSLKIPEGSRVKLKAFVVWGNDNVAEQAFIYRKGTNKTARYSITGTTLDNQLGLIGVQ
;
A
#
# COMPACT_ATOMS: atom_id res chain seq x y z
N MET A 1 13.32 0.52 -7.56
CA MET A 1 12.51 1.66 -8.01
C MET A 1 12.07 2.43 -6.78
N ASP A 2 12.23 3.74 -6.81
CA ASP A 2 11.98 4.62 -5.67
C ASP A 2 10.60 5.28 -5.80
N ILE A 3 9.87 5.38 -4.68
CA ILE A 3 8.55 6.00 -4.59
C ILE A 3 8.43 6.85 -3.34
N GLU A 4 7.47 7.77 -3.35
CA GLU A 4 7.12 8.63 -2.22
C GLU A 4 5.72 8.30 -1.68
N LYS A 5 4.82 7.85 -2.56
CA LYS A 5 3.41 7.64 -2.23
C LYS A 5 2.92 6.30 -2.72
N PHE A 6 1.94 5.75 -2.01
CA PHE A 6 1.14 4.64 -2.49
C PHE A 6 -0.27 5.10 -2.79
N SER A 7 -0.86 4.58 -3.86
CA SER A 7 -2.29 4.73 -4.13
C SER A 7 -2.93 3.35 -4.21
N LEU A 8 -4.07 3.17 -3.55
CA LEU A 8 -4.87 1.95 -3.61
C LEU A 8 -6.27 2.32 -4.12
N ARG A 9 -6.63 1.70 -5.24
CA ARG A 9 -7.98 1.72 -5.78
C ARG A 9 -8.70 0.44 -5.37
N ASN A 10 -9.88 0.57 -4.80
CA ASN A 10 -10.73 -0.56 -4.48
C ASN A 10 -11.78 -0.77 -5.58
N GLY A 11 -11.70 -1.90 -6.27
CA GLY A 11 -12.71 -2.38 -7.21
C GLY A 11 -13.42 -3.65 -6.74
N GLY A 12 -13.17 -4.11 -5.52
CA GLY A 12 -13.81 -5.29 -4.94
C GLY A 12 -15.07 -4.97 -4.13
N GLY A 13 -15.95 -5.95 -3.97
CA GLY A 13 -17.21 -5.82 -3.24
C GLY A 13 -17.07 -5.72 -1.72
N PHE A 14 -16.07 -5.00 -1.22
CA PHE A 14 -15.71 -4.87 0.19
C PHE A 14 -15.16 -3.48 0.49
N VAL A 15 -14.85 -3.19 1.75
CA VAL A 15 -14.09 -1.99 2.15
C VAL A 15 -12.63 -2.39 2.33
N ALA A 16 -11.72 -1.66 1.70
CA ALA A 16 -10.28 -1.85 1.84
C ALA A 16 -9.66 -0.70 2.64
N LYS A 17 -8.52 -0.96 3.28
CA LYS A 17 -7.64 0.05 3.87
C LYS A 17 -6.23 -0.12 3.34
N LEU A 18 -5.48 0.97 3.22
CA LEU A 18 -4.12 0.97 2.67
C LEU A 18 -3.11 0.93 3.82
N HIS A 19 -2.64 -0.23 4.20
CA HIS A 19 -1.51 -0.35 5.13
C HIS A 19 -0.19 -0.44 4.35
N VAL A 20 0.92 -0.13 5.02
CA VAL A 20 2.25 -0.19 4.42
C VAL A 20 3.14 -1.05 5.28
N VAL A 21 3.72 -2.10 4.69
CA VAL A 21 4.75 -2.90 5.34
C VAL A 21 6.10 -2.30 4.95
N ALA A 22 6.82 -1.72 5.91
CA ALA A 22 8.16 -1.17 5.69
C ALA A 22 9.22 -1.97 6.44
N ALA A 23 10.25 -2.41 5.72
CA ALA A 23 11.46 -2.95 6.30
C ALA A 23 12.53 -1.86 6.35
N PRO A 24 13.11 -1.58 7.53
CA PRO A 24 14.13 -0.53 7.68
C PRO A 24 15.37 -0.85 6.83
N PRO A 25 16.08 0.19 6.33
CA PRO A 25 17.26 0.02 5.48
C PRO A 25 18.40 -0.73 6.18
N ASP A 26 18.47 -0.63 7.51
CA ASP A 26 19.56 -1.16 8.33
C ASP A 26 19.43 -2.66 8.67
N GLY A 27 18.51 -3.38 8.02
CA GLY A 27 18.38 -4.84 8.14
C GLY A 27 17.54 -5.35 9.33
N GLY A 28 16.62 -4.53 9.84
CA GLY A 28 15.69 -4.90 10.90
C GLY A 28 14.39 -5.58 10.44
N SER A 29 13.55 -5.97 11.40
CA SER A 29 12.23 -6.56 11.14
C SER A 29 11.28 -5.58 10.45
N SER A 30 10.49 -6.08 9.49
CA SER A 30 9.45 -5.28 8.84
C SER A 30 8.35 -4.89 9.82
N GLN A 31 7.95 -3.62 9.80
CA GLN A 31 6.82 -3.09 10.56
C GLN A 31 5.65 -2.77 9.62
N THR A 32 4.42 -2.92 10.12
CA THR A 32 3.22 -2.49 9.40
C THR A 32 2.78 -1.14 9.93
N TYR A 33 2.65 -0.17 9.03
CA TYR A 33 2.14 1.16 9.26
C TYR A 33 0.69 1.18 8.78
N GLU A 34 -0.23 1.39 9.71
CA GLU A 34 -1.65 1.35 9.44
C GLU A 34 -2.16 2.73 9.04
N GLU A 35 -2.73 2.85 7.84
CA GLU A 35 -3.59 3.97 7.49
C GLU A 35 -5.04 3.52 7.61
N ASN A 36 -5.74 4.04 8.60
CA ASN A 36 -7.11 3.62 8.92
C ASN A 36 -8.19 4.25 8.04
N SER A 37 -7.80 4.83 6.92
CA SER A 37 -8.73 5.41 5.94
C SER A 37 -9.47 4.31 5.18
N ASP A 38 -10.80 4.29 5.31
CA ASP A 38 -11.65 3.39 4.55
C ASP A 38 -11.69 3.76 3.06
N ILE A 39 -11.59 2.74 2.20
CA ILE A 39 -11.65 2.83 0.75
C ILE A 39 -12.84 1.96 0.29
N PRO A 40 -14.02 2.56 0.10
CA PRO A 40 -15.20 1.87 -0.42
C PRO A 40 -15.01 1.39 -1.87
N LEU A 41 -15.92 0.53 -2.35
CA LEU A 41 -16.01 0.13 -3.76
C LEU A 41 -15.97 1.37 -4.69
N GLY A 42 -15.09 1.31 -5.69
CA GLY A 42 -14.94 2.32 -6.73
C GLY A 42 -14.07 3.52 -6.33
N GLN A 43 -13.64 3.59 -5.06
CA GLN A 43 -12.84 4.70 -4.55
C GLN A 43 -11.34 4.42 -4.66
N GLU A 44 -10.55 5.49 -4.69
CA GLU A 44 -9.09 5.44 -4.64
C GLU A 44 -8.59 6.36 -3.52
N LYS A 45 -7.59 5.89 -2.76
CA LYS A 45 -6.90 6.71 -1.77
C LYS A 45 -5.40 6.64 -1.97
N THR A 46 -4.77 7.81 -1.88
CA THR A 46 -3.33 7.96 -1.90
C THR A 46 -2.82 8.28 -0.49
N VAL A 47 -1.77 7.60 -0.07
CA VAL A 47 -1.12 7.75 1.23
C VAL A 47 0.34 8.12 1.01
N ASP A 48 0.76 9.15 1.72
CA ASP A 48 2.14 9.62 1.73
C ASP A 48 2.94 8.83 2.77
N LEU A 49 4.02 8.20 2.31
CA LEU A 49 4.90 7.39 3.17
C LEU A 49 5.65 8.26 4.19
N GLY A 50 5.85 9.54 3.89
CA GLY A 50 6.44 10.50 4.81
C GLY A 50 5.53 10.86 5.98
N SER A 51 4.22 10.89 5.76
CA SER A 51 3.24 11.09 6.82
C SER A 51 3.21 9.92 7.81
N LEU A 52 3.53 8.71 7.35
CA LEU A 52 3.61 7.49 8.16
C LEU A 52 4.90 7.38 9.01
N LYS A 53 5.76 8.41 9.00
CA LYS A 53 7.06 8.42 9.71
C LYS A 53 7.97 7.24 9.32
N ILE A 54 7.85 6.73 8.10
CA ILE A 54 8.70 5.66 7.59
C ILE A 54 10.11 6.23 7.35
N PRO A 55 11.19 5.54 7.77
CA PRO A 55 12.56 5.98 7.50
C PRO A 55 12.85 5.98 6.00
N GLU A 56 13.52 7.02 5.50
CA GLU A 56 13.94 7.07 4.10
C GLU A 56 14.92 5.92 3.77
N GLY A 57 14.83 5.36 2.57
CA GLY A 57 15.59 4.17 2.18
C GLY A 57 14.96 2.84 2.60
N SER A 58 13.87 2.86 3.39
CA SER A 58 13.14 1.66 3.76
C SER A 58 12.54 0.96 2.55
N ARG A 59 12.55 -0.37 2.58
CA ARG A 59 11.82 -1.20 1.61
C ARG A 59 10.36 -1.25 2.00
N VAL A 60 9.50 -0.66 1.17
CA VAL A 60 8.07 -0.55 1.42
C VAL A 60 7.27 -1.45 0.48
N LYS A 61 6.24 -2.08 1.02
CA LYS A 61 5.23 -2.88 0.30
C LYS A 61 3.85 -2.41 0.71
N LEU A 62 2.92 -2.38 -0.25
CA LEU A 62 1.53 -2.08 0.03
C LEU A 62 0.85 -3.32 0.63
N LYS A 63 0.12 -3.14 1.72
CA LYS A 63 -0.79 -4.14 2.30
C LYS A 63 -2.21 -3.60 2.21
N ALA A 64 -3.03 -4.22 1.36
CA ALA A 64 -4.46 -3.95 1.34
C ALA A 64 -5.12 -4.75 2.47
N PHE A 65 -5.56 -4.05 3.50
CA PHE A 65 -6.34 -4.65 4.58
C PHE A 65 -7.80 -4.73 4.14
N VAL A 66 -8.38 -5.92 4.16
CA VAL A 66 -9.78 -6.13 3.74
C VAL A 66 -10.64 -6.25 4.97
N VAL A 67 -11.58 -5.32 5.12
CA VAL A 67 -12.47 -5.26 6.28
C VAL A 67 -13.34 -6.52 6.28
N TRP A 68 -13.19 -7.36 7.33
CA TRP A 68 -13.86 -8.65 7.52
C TRP A 68 -13.45 -9.73 6.50
N GLY A 69 -12.28 -9.60 5.88
CA GLY A 69 -11.81 -10.51 4.85
C GLY A 69 -10.35 -10.93 4.98
N ASN A 70 -9.83 -11.42 3.86
CA ASN A 70 -8.43 -11.80 3.74
C ASN A 70 -7.61 -10.61 3.24
N ASP A 71 -6.67 -10.16 4.06
CA ASP A 71 -5.70 -9.15 3.67
C ASP A 71 -4.83 -9.62 2.49
N ASN A 72 -4.35 -8.67 1.70
CA ASN A 72 -3.45 -8.95 0.59
C ASN A 72 -2.23 -8.04 0.64
N VAL A 73 -1.04 -8.61 0.47
CA VAL A 73 0.22 -7.88 0.50
C VAL A 73 0.81 -7.90 -0.89
N ALA A 74 1.19 -6.74 -1.41
CA ALA A 74 1.82 -6.61 -2.69
C ALA A 74 3.13 -7.42 -2.74
N GLU A 75 3.31 -8.17 -3.81
CA GLU A 75 4.54 -8.90 -4.06
C GLU A 75 5.71 -7.94 -4.33
N GLN A 76 5.44 -6.87 -5.08
CA GLN A 76 6.41 -5.86 -5.46
C GLN A 76 6.78 -4.95 -4.29
N ALA A 77 8.08 -4.92 -3.96
CA ALA A 77 8.67 -3.95 -3.05
C ALA A 77 9.21 -2.73 -3.79
N PHE A 78 9.16 -1.58 -3.13
CA PHE A 78 9.76 -0.32 -3.57
C PHE A 78 10.69 0.24 -2.49
N ILE A 79 11.55 1.17 -2.87
CA ILE A 79 12.35 1.93 -1.91
C ILE A 79 11.66 3.26 -1.65
N TYR A 80 11.42 3.59 -0.39
CA TYR A 80 10.87 4.89 -0.05
C TYR A 80 11.94 5.98 -0.17
N ARG A 81 11.66 7.01 -0.98
CA ARG A 81 12.48 8.22 -1.08
C ARG A 81 11.62 9.48 -1.20
N LYS A 82 11.91 10.47 -0.36
CA LYS A 82 11.27 11.78 -0.39
C LYS A 82 11.72 12.58 -1.61
N GLY A 83 10.84 13.46 -2.10
CA GLY A 83 11.13 14.37 -3.20
C GLY A 83 11.18 13.70 -4.57
N THR A 84 10.79 12.42 -4.67
CA THR A 84 10.67 11.74 -5.97
C THR A 84 9.35 12.07 -6.66
N ASN A 85 8.33 12.51 -5.90
CA ASN A 85 6.94 12.68 -6.33
C ASN A 85 6.33 11.43 -7.00
N LYS A 86 6.99 10.27 -6.88
CA LYS A 86 6.57 9.04 -7.52
C LYS A 86 5.51 8.34 -6.67
N THR A 87 4.42 7.93 -7.31
CA THR A 87 3.31 7.22 -6.71
C THR A 87 3.17 5.84 -7.32
N ALA A 88 3.36 4.78 -6.53
CA ALA A 88 2.99 3.44 -6.94
C ALA A 88 1.49 3.23 -6.76
N ARG A 89 0.78 2.96 -7.85
CA ARG A 89 -0.67 2.76 -7.86
C ARG A 89 -0.99 1.28 -7.93
N TYR A 90 -1.89 0.85 -7.06
CA TYR A 90 -2.40 -0.50 -6.97
C TYR A 90 -3.91 -0.52 -7.13
N SER A 91 -4.41 -1.64 -7.63
CA SER A 91 -5.84 -1.95 -7.63
C SER A 91 -6.06 -3.26 -6.90
N ILE A 92 -7.02 -3.27 -5.98
CA ILE A 92 -7.55 -4.49 -5.38
C ILE A 92 -8.93 -4.79 -5.95
N THR A 93 -9.17 -6.02 -6.37
CA THR A 93 -10.44 -6.46 -6.97
C THR A 93 -10.84 -7.85 -6.45
N GLY A 94 -12.09 -8.25 -6.66
CA GLY A 94 -12.62 -9.55 -6.23
C GLY A 94 -13.59 -9.43 -5.06
N THR A 95 -13.58 -10.43 -4.19
CA THR A 95 -14.48 -10.59 -3.04
C THR A 95 -13.71 -10.54 -1.72
N THR A 96 -14.44 -10.44 -0.62
CA THR A 96 -13.87 -10.32 0.73
C THR A 96 -12.91 -11.48 1.08
N LEU A 97 -13.19 -12.71 0.63
CA LEU A 97 -12.37 -13.90 0.92
C LEU A 97 -11.40 -14.28 -0.21
N ASP A 98 -11.67 -13.84 -1.43
CA ASP A 98 -10.84 -14.08 -2.61
C ASP A 98 -10.67 -12.78 -3.39
N ASN A 99 -9.53 -12.12 -3.17
CA ASN A 99 -9.18 -10.85 -3.78
C ASN A 99 -7.79 -10.87 -4.39
N GLN A 100 -7.59 -10.01 -5.37
CA GLN A 100 -6.33 -9.86 -6.10
C GLN A 100 -5.86 -8.41 -5.99
N LEU A 101 -4.61 -8.26 -5.56
CA LEU A 101 -3.92 -6.98 -5.48
C LEU A 101 -2.86 -6.91 -6.59
N GLY A 102 -3.01 -5.94 -7.49
CA GLY A 102 -2.10 -5.76 -8.63
C GLY A 102 -1.55 -4.34 -8.71
N LEU A 103 -0.27 -4.21 -9.06
CA LEU A 103 0.32 -2.93 -9.44
C LEU A 103 -0.22 -2.52 -10.81
N ILE A 104 -0.86 -1.36 -10.88
CA ILE A 104 -1.45 -0.83 -12.13
C ILE A 104 -0.57 0.26 -12.76
N GLY A 105 0.40 0.79 -12.03
CA GLY A 105 1.38 1.73 -12.58
C GLY A 105 2.26 2.39 -11.52
N VAL A 106 3.33 3.03 -11.97
CA VAL A 106 4.16 3.93 -11.16
C VAL A 106 4.30 5.23 -11.95
N GLN A 107 3.88 6.35 -11.36
CA GLN A 107 3.84 7.67 -11.98
C GLN A 107 4.63 8.67 -11.16
#